data_AF-A0A9E3C8T1-F1
#
_entry.id   AF-A0A9E3C8T1-F1
#
_cell.length_a   1.000
_cell.length_b   1.000
_cell.length_c   1.000
_cell.angle_alpha   90.00
_cell.angle_beta   90.00
_cell.angle_gamma   90.00
#
_symmetry.space_group_name_H-M   'P 1'
#
loop_
_entity.id
_entity.type
_entity.pdbx_description
1 polymer ?
#
loop_
_entity_poly.entity_id
_entity_poly.type
_entity_poly.pdbx_seq_one_letter_code
_entity_poly.pdbx_strand_id
1 'polypeptide(L)'
;RLEGKRSLGRLGLIVHATAGYIDPAFDGHITLELSNVANLPIRLYPGMKVGQISFFQLSTPADRPYGHPELGSKYKGQDAPTASRMHLNFPREDAGGTGGA
;
A
#
# COMPACT_ATOMS: atom_id res chain seq x y z
N ARG A 1 9.40 4.78 -5.00
CA ARG A 1 8.83 3.53 -5.55
C ARG A 1 9.43 2.35 -4.82
N LEU A 2 8.60 1.52 -4.21
CA LEU A 2 8.97 0.21 -3.68
C LEU A 2 9.22 -0.75 -4.84
N GLU A 3 10.25 -1.57 -4.72
CA GLU A 3 10.62 -2.59 -5.70
C GLU A 3 11.01 -3.89 -5.00
N GLY A 4 10.75 -5.02 -5.66
CA GLY A 4 11.23 -6.33 -5.21
C GLY A 4 12.73 -6.51 -5.44
N LYS A 5 13.35 -7.41 -4.67
CA LYS A 5 14.75 -7.81 -4.91
C LYS A 5 14.79 -8.90 -5.98
N ARG A 6 15.71 -8.76 -6.94
CA ARG A 6 15.93 -9.79 -7.99
C ARG A 6 16.15 -11.19 -7.41
N SER A 7 16.89 -11.32 -6.31
CA SER A 7 17.14 -12.62 -5.68
C SER A 7 15.86 -13.31 -5.18
N LEU A 8 14.89 -12.54 -4.67
CA LEU A 8 13.61 -13.07 -4.20
C LEU A 8 12.65 -13.30 -5.37
N GLY A 9 12.66 -12.42 -6.38
CA GLY A 9 11.89 -12.62 -7.62
C GLY A 9 12.29 -13.91 -8.34
N ARG A 10 13.58 -14.29 -8.32
CA ARG A 10 14.07 -15.58 -8.85
C ARG A 10 13.55 -16.81 -8.10
N LEU A 11 13.12 -16.63 -6.84
CA LEU A 11 12.48 -17.69 -6.06
C LEU A 11 10.95 -17.71 -6.25
N GLY A 12 10.39 -16.79 -7.05
CA GLY A 12 8.94 -16.66 -7.23
C GLY A 12 8.24 -15.80 -6.16
N LEU A 13 8.98 -14.97 -5.40
CA LEU A 13 8.36 -14.03 -4.46
C LEU A 13 8.14 -12.66 -5.12
N ILE A 14 6.88 -12.22 -5.14
CA ILE A 14 6.44 -10.88 -5.55
C ILE A 14 6.24 -10.04 -4.28
N VAL A 15 6.72 -8.79 -4.26
CA VAL A 15 6.74 -7.91 -3.07
C VAL A 15 5.60 -6.88 -3.06
N HIS A 16 5.16 -6.47 -4.25
CA HIS A 16 3.94 -5.71 -4.48
C HIS A 16 3.47 -6.01 -5.90
N ALA A 17 2.15 -6.03 -6.12
CA ALA A 17 1.60 -6.31 -7.45
C ALA A 17 1.15 -5.03 -8.18
N THR A 18 0.57 -4.07 -7.46
CA THR A 18 -0.17 -2.95 -8.09
C THR A 18 0.23 -1.58 -7.55
N ALA A 19 0.44 -1.43 -6.24
CA ALA A 19 0.80 -0.16 -5.61
C ALA A 19 2.29 -0.10 -5.25
N GLY A 20 3.13 0.29 -6.21
CA GLY A 20 4.58 0.49 -5.99
C GLY A 20 4.96 1.93 -5.61
N TYR A 21 4.08 2.91 -5.83
CA TYR A 21 4.37 4.31 -5.53
C TYR A 21 4.14 4.64 -4.06
N ILE A 22 5.00 5.52 -3.55
CA ILE A 22 4.91 6.08 -2.20
C ILE A 22 4.78 7.58 -2.43
N ASP A 23 3.67 8.15 -2.00
CA ASP A 23 3.32 9.53 -2.30
C ASP A 23 4.23 10.53 -1.54
N PRO A 24 4.44 11.74 -2.07
CA PRO A 24 5.21 12.79 -1.39
C PRO A 24 4.62 13.09 -0.01
N ALA A 25 5.49 13.25 0.99
CA ALA A 25 5.15 13.42 2.40
C ALA A 25 4.43 12.24 3.07
N PHE A 26 4.42 11.05 2.45
CA PHE A 26 4.06 9.84 3.16
C PHE A 26 5.04 9.61 4.33
N ASP A 27 4.48 9.32 5.51
CA ASP A 27 5.20 8.98 6.73
C ASP A 27 4.52 7.77 7.37
N GLY A 28 5.31 6.75 7.70
CA GLY A 28 4.85 5.46 8.20
C GLY A 28 5.63 4.27 7.63
N HIS A 29 5.33 3.08 8.16
CA HIS A 29 5.81 1.82 7.64
C HIS A 29 5.10 1.47 6.33
N ILE A 30 5.82 0.93 5.35
CA ILE A 30 5.23 0.54 4.07
C ILE A 30 4.63 -0.87 4.21
N THR A 31 3.33 -1.00 3.95
CA THR A 31 2.68 -2.32 3.85
C THR A 31 3.15 -3.04 2.58
N LEU A 32 3.58 -4.29 2.71
CA LEU A 32 4.00 -5.13 1.57
C LEU A 32 2.88 -6.13 1.22
N GLU A 33 2.72 -6.40 -0.08
CA GLU A 33 1.80 -7.40 -0.60
C GLU A 33 2.62 -8.58 -1.14
N LEU A 34 2.83 -9.59 -0.30
CA LEU A 34 3.70 -10.71 -0.63
C LEU A 34 2.90 -11.84 -1.31
N SER A 35 3.33 -12.24 -2.50
CA SER A 35 2.75 -13.39 -3.21
C SER A 35 3.84 -14.39 -3.58
N ASN A 36 3.61 -15.66 -3.25
CA ASN A 36 4.45 -16.77 -3.67
C ASN A 36 3.83 -17.41 -4.91
N VAL A 37 4.49 -17.25 -6.06
CA VAL A 37 4.07 -17.86 -7.34
C VAL A 37 4.91 -19.09 -7.71
N ALA A 38 5.77 -19.57 -6.80
CA ALA A 38 6.50 -20.81 -6.97
C ALA A 38 5.69 -22.03 -6.49
N ASN A 39 6.16 -23.22 -6.84
CA ASN A 39 5.59 -24.50 -6.40
C ASN A 39 6.09 -24.96 -5.02
N LEU A 40 7.00 -24.21 -4.39
CA LEU A 40 7.56 -24.52 -3.08
C LEU A 40 7.28 -23.38 -2.09
N PRO A 41 7.04 -23.69 -0.80
CA PRO A 41 6.94 -22.67 0.24
C PRO A 41 8.23 -21.85 0.36
N ILE A 42 8.09 -20.53 0.53
CA ILE A 42 9.20 -19.62 0.80
C ILE A 42 9.11 -19.19 2.27
N ARG A 43 10.14 -19.48 3.05
CA ARG A 43 10.23 -19.01 4.44
C ARG A 43 10.73 -17.57 4.48
N LEU A 44 9.99 -16.70 5.16
CA LEU A 44 10.35 -15.31 5.40
C LEU A 44 10.84 -15.16 6.85
N TYR A 45 11.83 -14.30 7.04
CA TYR A 45 12.42 -14.02 8.35
C TYR A 45 12.31 -12.53 8.69
N PRO A 46 11.90 -12.16 9.91
CA PRO A 46 11.98 -10.78 10.37
C PRO A 46 13.40 -10.20 10.17
N GLY A 47 13.49 -8.98 9.67
CA GLY A 47 14.77 -8.30 9.39
C GLY A 47 15.46 -8.68 8.07
N MET A 48 14.95 -9.68 7.33
CA MET A 48 15.51 -9.99 6.01
C MET A 48 15.25 -8.85 5.02
N LYS A 49 16.19 -8.64 4.09
CA LYS A 49 15.99 -7.67 3.00
C LYS A 49 14.96 -8.21 2.01
N VAL A 50 13.76 -7.62 1.98
CA VAL A 50 12.64 -8.04 1.13
C VAL A 50 12.47 -7.19 -0.14
N GLY A 51 12.80 -5.91 -0.07
CA GLY A 51 12.65 -4.97 -1.18
C GLY A 51 13.77 -3.94 -1.23
N GLN A 52 13.55 -2.92 -2.03
CA GLN A 52 14.37 -1.73 -2.15
C GLN A 52 13.49 -0.53 -2.55
N ILE A 53 13.96 0.69 -2.31
CA ILE A 53 13.23 1.91 -2.63
C ILE A 53 14.05 2.73 -3.63
N SER A 54 13.41 3.14 -4.71
CA SER A 54 13.92 4.13 -5.66
C SER A 54 13.24 5.48 -5.40
N PHE A 55 14.02 6.54 -5.25
CA PHE A 55 13.53 7.90 -5.09
C PHE A 55 13.52 8.63 -6.43
N PHE A 56 12.47 9.39 -6.68
CA PHE A 56 12.32 10.20 -7.89
C PHE A 56 12.05 11.64 -7.44
N GLN A 57 12.85 12.56 -7.94
CA GLN A 57 12.63 13.97 -7.69
C GLN A 57 11.43 14.46 -8.50
N LEU A 58 10.50 15.15 -7.85
CA LEU A 58 9.41 15.83 -8.54
C LEU A 58 9.94 17.08 -9.24
N SER A 59 9.29 17.47 -10.34
CA SER A 59 9.60 18.73 -11.04
C SER A 59 9.37 19.96 -10.16
N THR A 60 8.37 19.90 -9.28
CA THR A 60 7.98 20.94 -8.33
C THR A 60 7.50 20.27 -7.03
N PRO A 61 7.44 21.00 -5.90
CA PRO A 61 6.72 20.53 -4.71
C PRO A 61 5.28 20.10 -5.05
N ALA A 62 4.76 19.09 -4.36
CA ALA A 62 3.38 18.65 -4.55
C ALA A 62 2.41 19.65 -3.89
N ASP A 63 1.45 20.18 -4.65
CA ASP A 63 0.43 21.11 -4.14
C ASP A 63 -0.44 20.47 -3.06
N ARG A 64 -0.75 19.17 -3.23
CA ARG A 64 -1.54 18.35 -2.32
C ARG A 64 -0.72 17.11 -1.97
N PRO A 65 0.21 17.20 -1.00
CA PRO A 65 1.00 16.05 -0.57
C PRO A 65 0.14 15.04 0.20
N TYR A 66 0.66 13.83 0.41
CA TYR A 66 -0.07 12.79 1.15
C TYR A 66 -0.46 13.26 2.55
N GLY A 67 -1.72 13.04 2.93
CA GLY A 67 -2.30 13.56 4.16
C GLY A 67 -2.88 14.97 4.05
N HIS A 68 -2.88 15.59 2.87
CA HIS A 68 -3.64 16.83 2.66
C HIS A 68 -5.13 16.57 2.95
N PRO A 69 -5.85 17.47 3.67
CA PRO A 69 -7.23 17.24 4.11
C PRO A 69 -8.20 16.83 2.98
N GLU A 70 -8.04 17.43 1.79
CA GLU A 70 -8.89 17.15 0.63
C GLU A 70 -8.63 15.78 -0.03
N LEU A 71 -7.51 15.11 0.24
CA LEU A 71 -7.19 13.83 -0.40
C LEU A 71 -7.83 12.62 0.29
N GLY A 72 -8.31 12.77 1.53
CA GLY A 72 -8.84 11.65 2.31
C GLY A 72 -7.82 10.50 2.44
N SER A 73 -6.54 10.83 2.59
CA SER A 73 -5.44 9.87 2.72
C SER A 73 -5.66 8.96 3.93
N LYS A 74 -5.59 7.64 3.71
CA LYS A 74 -6.10 6.66 4.66
C LYS A 74 -5.03 6.03 5.55
N TYR A 75 -3.76 6.18 5.21
CA TYR A 75 -2.67 5.37 5.74
C TYR A 75 -1.50 6.20 6.30
N LYS A 76 -1.71 7.49 6.56
CA LYS A 76 -0.67 8.36 7.15
C LYS A 76 -0.38 7.91 8.58
N GLY A 77 0.89 7.76 8.92
CA GLY A 77 1.37 7.39 10.25
C GLY A 77 1.16 5.90 10.61
N GLN A 78 0.91 5.03 9.63
CA GLN A 78 0.76 3.60 9.93
C GLN A 78 2.08 2.99 10.43
N ASP A 79 2.02 2.14 11.44
CA ASP A 79 3.16 1.46 12.08
C ASP A 79 3.17 -0.06 11.85
N ALA A 80 2.07 -0.60 11.33
CA ALA A 80 1.86 -2.00 11.04
C ALA A 80 1.20 -2.19 9.66
N PRO A 81 1.09 -3.45 9.16
CA PRO A 81 0.34 -3.77 7.94
C PRO A 81 -1.15 -3.47 8.12
N THR A 82 -1.54 -2.22 7.91
CA THR A 82 -2.91 -1.75 8.09
C THR A 82 -3.79 -2.35 6.99
N ALA A 83 -4.89 -2.99 7.39
CA ALA A 83 -5.85 -3.56 6.45
C ALA A 83 -6.48 -2.49 5.54
N SER A 84 -6.99 -2.92 4.39
CA SER A 84 -7.58 -2.03 3.39
C SER A 84 -8.72 -1.18 3.98
N ARG A 85 -8.64 0.13 3.72
CA ARG A 85 -9.67 1.12 4.05
C ARG A 85 -10.45 1.59 2.81
N MET A 86 -10.41 0.80 1.72
CA MET A 86 -11.11 1.12 0.47
C MET A 86 -12.61 1.35 0.67
N HIS A 87 -13.23 0.65 1.63
CA HIS A 87 -14.63 0.79 1.98
C HIS A 87 -15.03 2.22 2.42
N LEU A 88 -14.09 3.03 2.94
CA LEU A 88 -14.36 4.42 3.35
C LEU A 88 -14.65 5.35 2.17
N ASN A 89 -14.36 4.92 0.93
CA ASN A 89 -14.71 5.68 -0.27
C ASN A 89 -16.18 5.55 -0.67
N PHE A 90 -16.91 4.61 -0.06
CA PHE A 90 -18.30 4.31 -0.41
C PHE A 90 -19.17 4.75 0.77
N PRO A 91 -19.94 5.85 0.62
CA PRO A 91 -20.96 6.20 1.60
C PRO A 91 -21.91 5.02 1.77
N ARG A 92 -22.33 4.74 3.00
CA ARG A 92 -23.45 3.82 3.20
C ARG A 92 -24.69 4.51 2.65
N GLU A 93 -25.40 3.86 1.73
CA GLU A 93 -26.80 4.22 1.49
C GLU A 93 -27.52 3.96 2.81
N ASP A 94 -28.06 5.01 3.42
CA ASP A 94 -28.95 4.85 4.55
C ASP A 94 -30.09 3.94 4.11
N ALA A 95 -30.33 2.86 4.84
CA ALA A 95 -31.48 1.97 4.67
C ALA A 95 -32.78 2.68 5.09
N GLY A 96 -33.06 3.84 4.48
CA GLY A 96 -34.23 4.68 4.66
C GLY A 96 -35.30 4.44 3.60
N GLY A 97 -35.33 3.25 3.00
CA GLY A 97 -36.47 2.79 2.21
C GLY A 97 -37.62 2.46 3.16
N THR A 98 -38.47 3.44 3.41
CA THR A 98 -39.77 3.29 4.08
C THR A 98 -40.49 2.05 3.57
N GLY A 99 -40.73 1.08 4.45
CA GLY A 99 -41.84 0.15 4.31
C GLY A 99 -43.13 0.96 4.29
N GLY A 100 -43.66 1.18 3.08
CA GLY A 100 -45.04 1.59 2.86
C GLY A 100 -45.89 0.34 2.71
N ALA A 101 -46.96 0.30 3.51
CA ALA A 101 -47.98 -0.74 3.56
C ALA A 101 -48.66 -1.01 2.21
#